data_AF-A0A934LYU5-F1
#
_entry.id   AF-A0A934LYU5-F1
#
_cell.length_a   1.000
_cell.length_b   1.000
_cell.length_c   1.000
_cell.angle_alpha   90.00
_cell.angle_beta   90.00
_cell.angle_gamma   90.00
#
_symmetry.space_group_name_H-M   'P 1'
#
loop_
_entity.id
_entity.type
_entity.pdbx_description
1 polymer ?
#
loop_
_entity_poly.entity_id
_entity_poly.type
_entity_poly.pdbx_seq_one_letter_code
_entity_poly.pdbx_strand_id
1 'polypeptide(L)'
;MDAPKKNPFENNASGGVKKQAPASAREQCPSPPPVSPKLNLRQKDISGGAGEGNRSQFVLLVLLILLLFAVSLYFYYPKGDTRANKPPSRAGGAATTINPAGDLPPTAQPRSMSPVISITVQGVDLGAASEAIKSGDHEKAAALLRESLKKTPGSEEIKKALAGSLNELGVKSSRAGDIAAAKGYFTEAFSYHQEPVLLQNLANAKISLKDYKGAIETLDPVSKEPYAKLLLGDIYYRLGVESYQYGKVDDARAYFEKSFDMNPVDANVRDALEQLKAEHKVESKMNQTDGSHFTVKYEGGENAVTGHVISILLEEAYFKVGTDLGLYPDDRIEAVLMMKETFWNVTGSPSWAGALYDGRIKLPAGGITEKTHLLEQVLFHEYTHAVVHRLSGGKAPVWLNEGLAQMEEGKDDGRYRDDLRGFAEKNYDKHDMALRPYERSFMGLNSNQAEQAYLFSLSATQHLMREYGAFSAGKILANLKAGKNIEQAFQESIYISYADFQRSWFDSLKR
;
A
#
# COMPACT_ATOMS: atom_id res chain seq x y z
N MET A 1 -62.38 -4.28 -25.21
CA MET A 1 -62.17 -2.92 -24.67
C MET A 1 -60.72 -2.59 -24.89
N ASP A 2 -60.49 -1.46 -25.53
CA ASP A 2 -59.47 -1.29 -26.56
C ASP A 2 -58.04 -0.98 -26.09
N ALA A 3 -57.14 -1.56 -26.86
CA ALA A 3 -55.79 -1.21 -27.29
C ALA A 3 -55.03 0.04 -26.76
N PRO A 4 -53.68 -0.05 -26.72
CA PRO A 4 -52.72 1.06 -26.62
C PRO A 4 -52.27 1.58 -28.00
N LYS A 5 -51.86 2.86 -28.13
CA LYS A 5 -51.12 3.44 -29.30
C LYS A 5 -50.28 4.64 -28.84
N LYS A 6 -48.94 4.64 -28.95
CA LYS A 6 -48.06 4.95 -30.11
C LYS A 6 -48.10 6.43 -30.58
N ASN A 7 -46.92 7.10 -30.49
CA ASN A 7 -46.39 8.16 -31.39
C ASN A 7 -46.67 7.85 -32.88
N PRO A 8 -46.58 8.76 -33.89
CA PRO A 8 -45.70 9.95 -33.98
C PRO A 8 -46.31 11.16 -34.75
N PHE A 9 -45.56 12.26 -34.93
CA PHE A 9 -45.62 13.06 -36.16
C PHE A 9 -44.30 13.79 -36.43
N GLU A 10 -43.89 13.68 -37.69
CA GLU A 10 -42.70 14.23 -38.31
C GLU A 10 -42.90 15.66 -38.86
N ASN A 11 -41.76 16.29 -39.12
CA ASN A 11 -41.39 17.03 -40.35
C ASN A 11 -41.58 18.55 -40.50
N ASN A 12 -40.48 19.09 -41.05
CA ASN A 12 -40.29 20.26 -41.92
C ASN A 12 -40.26 21.65 -41.28
N ALA A 13 -39.50 22.64 -41.77
CA ALA A 13 -38.32 22.74 -42.64
C ALA A 13 -38.04 24.25 -42.76
N SER A 14 -36.78 24.64 -42.98
CA SER A 14 -36.33 25.78 -43.80
C SER A 14 -36.87 27.21 -43.56
N GLY A 15 -35.95 28.16 -43.36
CA GLY A 15 -36.22 29.57 -43.64
C GLY A 15 -35.18 30.52 -43.03
N GLY A 16 -34.05 30.71 -43.70
CA GLY A 16 -33.12 31.79 -43.36
C GLY A 16 -33.53 33.12 -43.97
N VAL A 17 -33.21 34.25 -43.31
CA VAL A 17 -32.97 35.55 -43.97
C VAL A 17 -31.91 36.34 -43.17
N LYS A 18 -30.95 36.84 -43.94
CA LYS A 18 -29.87 37.80 -43.64
C LYS A 18 -30.34 39.13 -43.04
N LYS A 19 -29.46 39.79 -42.27
CA LYS A 19 -29.05 41.22 -42.33
C LYS A 19 -28.29 41.56 -41.03
N GLN A 20 -27.30 42.42 -40.95
CA GLN A 20 -26.34 43.08 -41.84
C GLN A 20 -25.35 43.75 -40.85
N ALA A 21 -24.07 43.84 -41.18
CA ALA A 21 -23.04 44.46 -40.35
C ALA A 21 -23.31 45.95 -40.07
N PRO A 22 -22.56 46.53 -39.11
CA PRO A 22 -21.69 47.62 -39.53
C PRO A 22 -20.23 47.42 -39.10
N ALA A 23 -19.36 48.12 -39.83
CA ALA A 23 -17.92 47.99 -39.84
C ALA A 23 -17.21 48.90 -38.82
N SER A 24 -15.96 48.51 -38.55
CA SER A 24 -14.79 49.38 -38.32
C SER A 24 -14.72 50.22 -37.04
N ALA A 25 -13.96 49.72 -36.07
CA ALA A 25 -12.94 50.52 -35.38
C ALA A 25 -11.77 49.59 -34.98
N ARG A 26 -10.59 49.86 -35.54
CA ARG A 26 -9.31 49.27 -35.12
C ARG A 26 -8.91 49.93 -33.81
N GLU A 27 -8.91 49.19 -32.71
CA GLU A 27 -8.19 49.59 -31.49
C GLU A 27 -6.88 48.82 -31.39
N GLN A 28 -5.81 49.61 -31.29
CA GLN A 28 -4.42 49.19 -31.17
C GLN A 28 -4.16 48.68 -29.75
N CYS A 29 -3.58 47.49 -29.61
CA CYS A 29 -2.99 47.04 -28.35
C CYS A 29 -1.80 47.96 -27.98
N PRO A 30 -1.69 48.46 -26.74
CA PRO A 30 -0.52 49.21 -26.31
C PRO A 30 0.70 48.28 -26.15
N SER A 31 1.82 48.71 -26.70
CA SER A 31 3.13 48.05 -26.62
C SER A 31 3.69 48.06 -25.19
N PRO A 32 4.52 47.06 -24.80
CA PRO A 32 5.19 47.07 -23.50
C PRO A 32 6.25 48.19 -23.41
N PRO A 33 6.51 48.74 -22.20
CA PRO A 33 7.45 49.84 -22.01
C PRO A 33 8.91 49.42 -22.26
N PRO A 34 9.80 50.39 -22.63
CA PRO A 34 11.15 50.10 -23.07
C PRO A 34 12.09 49.66 -21.93
N VAL A 35 13.00 48.76 -22.30
CA VAL A 35 14.13 48.27 -21.51
C VAL A 35 15.12 49.41 -21.24
N SER A 36 15.36 49.70 -19.96
CA SER A 36 16.41 50.61 -19.50
C SER A 36 17.80 49.95 -19.55
N PRO A 37 18.88 50.74 -19.67
CA PRO A 37 20.10 50.33 -20.36
C PRO A 37 21.07 49.49 -19.51
N LYS A 38 21.82 48.64 -20.22
CA LYS A 38 22.96 47.86 -19.74
C LYS A 38 23.97 48.76 -19.01
N LEU A 39 24.17 48.51 -17.72
CA LEU A 39 25.33 49.02 -16.99
C LEU A 39 26.56 48.21 -17.42
N ASN A 40 27.43 48.85 -18.20
CA ASN A 40 28.78 48.38 -18.47
C ASN A 40 29.63 48.56 -17.21
N LEU A 41 29.84 47.48 -16.44
CA LEU A 41 30.88 47.46 -15.43
C LEU A 41 32.13 46.76 -15.99
N ARG A 42 33.17 47.57 -16.10
CA ARG A 42 34.53 47.20 -16.48
C ARG A 42 34.99 45.91 -15.80
N GLN A 43 35.47 44.99 -16.62
CA GLN A 43 36.36 43.90 -16.25
C GLN A 43 37.60 44.50 -15.59
N LYS A 44 37.78 44.22 -14.30
CA LYS A 44 39.00 44.51 -13.55
C LYS A 44 39.54 43.16 -13.10
N ASP A 45 40.71 42.83 -13.63
CA ASP A 45 41.47 41.63 -13.29
C ASP A 45 41.64 41.52 -11.77
N ILE A 46 41.20 40.41 -11.19
CA ILE A 46 41.74 39.89 -9.93
C ILE A 46 41.96 38.38 -10.13
N SER A 47 43.16 38.06 -10.60
CA SER A 47 43.84 36.82 -10.26
C SER A 47 44.12 36.80 -8.76
N GLY A 48 43.55 35.85 -8.03
CA GLY A 48 43.84 35.63 -6.61
C GLY A 48 43.21 34.33 -6.12
N GLY A 49 44.04 33.32 -5.86
CA GLY A 49 43.59 32.01 -5.40
C GLY A 49 42.96 32.04 -4.01
N ALA A 50 41.98 31.16 -3.81
CA ALA A 50 41.49 30.67 -2.52
C ALA A 50 40.91 29.26 -2.79
N GLY A 51 41.50 28.14 -2.38
CA GLY A 51 42.46 27.90 -1.31
C GLY A 51 41.71 27.54 -0.03
N GLU A 52 41.19 26.30 0.04
CA GLU A 52 40.92 25.43 1.22
C GLU A 52 40.20 25.95 2.49
N GLY A 53 39.98 27.26 2.68
CA GLY A 53 39.44 27.84 3.92
C GLY A 53 37.94 27.64 4.15
N ASN A 54 37.12 27.55 3.09
CA ASN A 54 35.66 27.47 3.22
C ASN A 54 35.15 26.09 3.64
N ARG A 55 35.88 25.01 3.33
CA ARG A 55 35.52 23.65 3.77
C ARG A 55 35.75 23.46 5.27
N SER A 56 36.82 24.05 5.81
CA SER A 56 37.11 24.03 7.24
C SER A 56 36.06 24.79 8.05
N GLN A 57 35.62 25.96 7.58
CA GLN A 57 34.57 26.73 8.26
C GLN A 57 33.19 26.05 8.22
N PHE A 58 32.86 25.36 7.13
CA PHE A 58 31.62 24.58 7.04
C PHE A 58 31.64 23.35 7.95
N VAL A 59 32.77 22.64 8.04
CA VAL A 59 32.95 21.50 8.98
C VAL A 59 32.93 21.98 10.43
N LEU A 60 33.55 23.13 10.74
CA LEU A 60 33.48 23.76 12.06
C LEU A 60 32.05 24.17 12.44
N LEU A 61 31.27 24.67 11.48
CA LEU A 61 29.85 25.02 11.71
C LEU A 61 29.01 23.78 12.00
N VAL A 62 29.19 22.69 11.25
CA VAL A 62 28.48 21.42 11.48
C VAL A 62 28.88 20.79 12.82
N LEU A 63 30.18 20.81 13.17
CA LEU A 63 30.65 20.35 14.48
C LEU A 63 30.13 21.23 15.63
N LEU A 64 30.01 22.55 15.42
CA LEU A 64 29.42 23.46 16.41
C LEU A 64 27.93 23.17 16.62
N ILE A 65 27.18 22.88 15.56
CA ILE A 65 25.76 22.50 15.63
C ILE A 65 25.60 21.16 16.39
N LEU A 66 26.44 20.16 16.08
CA LEU A 66 26.44 18.87 16.78
C LEU A 66 26.84 19.01 18.25
N LEU A 67 27.79 19.89 18.58
CA LEU A 67 28.20 20.19 19.95
C LEU A 67 27.08 20.89 20.73
N LEU A 68 26.42 21.88 20.12
CA LEU A 68 25.28 22.57 20.73
C LEU A 68 24.09 21.63 20.96
N PHE A 69 23.86 20.69 20.05
CA PHE A 69 22.85 19.64 20.20
C PHE A 69 23.19 18.66 21.34
N ALA A 70 24.45 18.24 21.46
CA ALA A 70 24.92 17.37 22.55
C ALA A 70 24.88 18.07 23.93
N VAL A 71 25.22 19.36 23.98
CA VAL A 71 25.11 20.18 25.20
C VAL A 71 23.64 20.37 25.60
N SER A 72 22.76 20.62 24.63
CA SER A 72 21.31 20.67 24.88
C SER A 72 20.80 19.34 25.46
N LEU A 73 21.23 18.19 24.93
CA LEU A 73 20.90 16.86 25.48
C LEU A 73 21.44 16.65 26.91
N TYR A 74 22.64 17.13 27.21
CA TYR A 74 23.26 17.00 28.53
C TYR A 74 22.53 17.80 29.63
N PHE A 75 21.99 18.98 29.29
CA PHE A 75 21.29 19.83 30.25
C PHE A 75 19.78 19.59 30.33
N TYR A 76 19.17 18.93 29.33
CA TYR A 76 17.72 18.65 29.31
C TYR A 76 17.34 17.29 29.91
N TYR A 77 18.30 16.40 30.18
CA TYR A 77 18.05 15.18 30.96
C TYR A 77 18.19 15.46 32.46
N PRO A 78 17.13 15.32 33.28
CA PRO A 78 17.27 15.45 34.72
C PRO A 78 18.15 14.30 35.25
N LYS A 79 19.21 14.64 35.99
CA LYS A 79 20.00 13.67 36.76
C LYS A 79 19.13 13.10 37.87
N GLY A 80 18.41 12.02 37.56
CA GLY A 80 17.70 11.22 38.55
C GLY A 80 18.66 10.35 39.36
N ASP A 81 18.43 10.32 40.67
CA ASP A 81 19.20 9.58 41.68
C ASP A 81 19.46 8.11 41.30
N THR A 82 20.73 7.70 41.33
CA THR A 82 21.19 6.33 41.03
C THR A 82 21.00 5.36 42.20
N ARG A 83 19.84 5.37 42.86
CA ARG A 83 19.48 4.39 43.92
C ARG A 83 17.98 4.12 43.99
N ALA A 84 17.41 3.49 42.97
CA ALA A 84 16.32 2.50 43.10
C ALA A 84 15.80 2.14 41.69
N ASN A 85 15.89 0.85 41.37
CA ASN A 85 15.16 0.09 40.35
C ASN A 85 16.11 -0.74 39.49
N LYS A 86 16.44 -1.91 40.04
CA LYS A 86 16.93 -3.04 39.30
C LYS A 86 15.76 -3.58 38.47
N PRO A 87 15.83 -3.65 37.13
CA PRO A 87 14.77 -4.34 36.38
C PRO A 87 14.82 -5.84 36.73
N PRO A 88 13.67 -6.52 36.87
CA PRO A 88 13.65 -7.94 37.14
C PRO A 88 14.26 -8.68 35.95
N SER A 89 15.22 -9.57 36.23
CA SER A 89 15.73 -10.51 35.22
C SER A 89 14.60 -11.47 34.86
N ARG A 90 14.04 -11.33 33.66
CA ARG A 90 13.33 -12.44 33.00
C ARG A 90 14.20 -12.93 31.85
N ALA A 91 14.57 -14.20 31.97
CA ALA A 91 15.24 -14.99 30.96
C ALA A 91 14.34 -15.16 29.71
N GLY A 92 14.97 -15.15 28.53
CA GLY A 92 14.50 -15.82 27.31
C GLY A 92 13.12 -15.44 26.78
N GLY A 93 13.03 -14.41 25.96
CA GLY A 93 11.90 -14.13 25.09
C GLY A 93 12.30 -13.10 24.04
N ALA A 94 12.32 -13.49 22.77
CA ALA A 94 12.66 -12.60 21.66
C ALA A 94 11.68 -11.41 21.63
N ALA A 95 12.21 -10.20 21.72
CA ALA A 95 11.43 -8.98 21.58
C ALA A 95 11.10 -8.78 20.09
N THR A 96 9.83 -8.91 19.74
CA THR A 96 9.29 -8.59 18.41
C THR A 96 9.32 -7.07 18.24
N THR A 97 10.17 -6.56 17.35
CA THR A 97 10.36 -5.11 17.09
C THR A 97 9.57 -4.65 15.85
N ILE A 98 9.02 -3.43 15.92
CA ILE A 98 7.78 -2.95 15.24
C ILE A 98 8.07 -2.04 14.02
N ASN A 99 7.09 -1.94 13.11
CA ASN A 99 6.98 -1.30 11.78
C ASN A 99 7.00 0.25 11.69
N PRO A 100 7.52 0.83 10.59
CA PRO A 100 7.27 2.19 10.13
C PRO A 100 6.94 2.30 8.62
N ALA A 101 6.73 1.19 7.93
CA ALA A 101 5.82 1.23 6.77
C ALA A 101 4.42 1.10 7.34
N GLY A 102 3.47 1.80 6.75
CA GLY A 102 2.09 1.95 7.20
C GLY A 102 1.20 0.76 7.42
N ASP A 103 1.74 -0.37 7.83
CA ASP A 103 1.01 -1.52 8.28
C ASP A 103 0.95 -1.46 9.81
N LEU A 104 -0.25 -1.72 10.36
CA LEU A 104 -0.39 -2.41 11.66
C LEU A 104 0.79 -3.40 11.83
N PRO A 105 1.36 -3.56 13.03
CA PRO A 105 2.68 -4.15 13.30
C PRO A 105 3.06 -5.28 12.33
N PRO A 106 4.35 -5.37 11.94
CA PRO A 106 4.82 -6.07 10.76
C PRO A 106 4.10 -7.37 10.68
N THR A 107 3.24 -7.46 9.67
CA THR A 107 2.68 -8.69 9.14
C THR A 107 2.87 -9.83 10.10
N ALA A 108 1.82 -10.15 10.87
CA ALA A 108 1.50 -11.53 11.17
C ALA A 108 2.14 -12.40 10.09
N GLN A 109 3.11 -13.27 10.46
CA GLN A 109 3.76 -14.18 9.51
C GLN A 109 2.76 -14.52 8.42
N PRO A 110 3.07 -14.26 7.13
CA PRO A 110 2.08 -14.19 6.05
C PRO A 110 1.06 -15.28 6.29
N ARG A 111 -0.15 -14.89 6.75
CA ARG A 111 -1.06 -15.85 7.34
C ARG A 111 -1.31 -16.91 6.30
N SER A 112 -0.73 -18.09 6.54
CA SER A 112 -0.69 -19.14 5.55
C SER A 112 -2.13 -19.40 5.20
N MET A 113 -2.45 -19.27 3.90
CA MET A 113 -3.74 -19.74 3.45
C MET A 113 -3.88 -21.18 3.93
N SER A 114 -5.06 -21.51 4.47
CA SER A 114 -5.34 -22.89 4.81
C SER A 114 -5.12 -23.72 3.53
N PRO A 115 -4.36 -24.81 3.61
CA PRO A 115 -4.07 -25.61 2.42
C PRO A 115 -5.39 -26.11 1.84
N VAL A 116 -5.47 -26.13 0.51
CA VAL A 116 -6.58 -26.79 -0.17
C VAL A 116 -6.42 -28.30 0.05
N ILE A 117 -7.49 -28.95 0.50
CA ILE A 117 -7.46 -30.34 0.96
C ILE A 117 -7.98 -31.27 -0.14
N SER A 118 -7.21 -32.31 -0.47
CA SER A 118 -7.65 -33.38 -1.38
C SER A 118 -8.57 -34.38 -0.67
N ILE A 119 -9.49 -35.01 -1.41
CA ILE A 119 -10.41 -36.03 -0.93
C ILE A 119 -10.18 -37.32 -1.72
N THR A 120 -9.78 -38.39 -1.02
CA THR A 120 -9.70 -39.72 -1.61
C THR A 120 -11.06 -40.42 -1.54
N VAL A 121 -11.67 -40.69 -2.69
CA VAL A 121 -12.89 -41.51 -2.76
C VAL A 121 -12.47 -42.99 -2.75
N GLN A 122 -12.57 -43.66 -1.59
CA GLN A 122 -12.30 -45.11 -1.48
C GLN A 122 -13.61 -45.92 -1.49
N GLY A 123 -13.56 -47.11 -2.12
CA GLY A 123 -14.54 -48.17 -1.87
C GLY A 123 -15.80 -48.21 -2.74
N VAL A 124 -15.90 -47.42 -3.82
CA VAL A 124 -17.07 -47.45 -4.72
C VAL A 124 -16.64 -47.94 -6.12
N ASP A 125 -17.22 -49.06 -6.58
CA ASP A 125 -17.06 -49.54 -7.96
C ASP A 125 -18.14 -48.90 -8.85
N LEU A 126 -17.71 -47.92 -9.64
CA LEU A 126 -18.49 -47.14 -10.59
C LEU A 126 -18.02 -47.43 -12.02
N GLY A 127 -17.43 -48.61 -12.24
CA GLY A 127 -16.87 -49.04 -13.52
C GLY A 127 -15.76 -48.12 -14.01
N ALA A 128 -15.86 -47.67 -15.26
CA ALA A 128 -14.86 -46.81 -15.91
C ALA A 128 -14.57 -45.50 -15.15
N ALA A 129 -15.53 -44.99 -14.36
CA ALA A 129 -15.30 -43.82 -13.51
C ALA A 129 -14.31 -44.12 -12.37
N SER A 130 -14.39 -45.31 -11.76
CA SER A 130 -13.46 -45.70 -10.69
C SER A 130 -12.03 -45.91 -11.21
N GLU A 131 -11.88 -46.37 -12.45
CA GLU A 131 -10.56 -46.46 -13.12
C GLU A 131 -9.97 -45.07 -13.39
N ALA A 132 -10.79 -44.13 -13.87
CA ALA A 132 -10.38 -42.74 -14.09
C ALA A 132 -9.95 -42.06 -12.77
N ILE A 133 -10.70 -42.27 -11.67
CA ILE A 133 -10.32 -41.77 -10.34
C ILE A 133 -8.97 -42.36 -9.89
N LYS A 134 -8.78 -43.68 -10.01
CA LYS A 134 -7.55 -44.36 -9.60
C LYS A 134 -6.32 -43.90 -10.37
N SER A 135 -6.49 -43.53 -11.64
CA SER A 135 -5.42 -43.01 -12.51
C SER A 135 -5.17 -41.50 -12.34
N GLY A 136 -5.99 -40.81 -11.53
CA GLY A 136 -5.90 -39.36 -11.33
C GLY A 136 -6.50 -38.52 -12.46
N ASP A 137 -7.15 -39.15 -13.44
CA ASP A 137 -7.87 -38.48 -14.53
C ASP A 137 -9.26 -38.02 -14.04
N HIS A 138 -9.25 -37.01 -13.18
CA HIS A 138 -10.46 -36.47 -12.56
C HIS A 138 -11.36 -35.74 -13.57
N GLU A 139 -10.83 -35.30 -14.71
CA GLU A 139 -11.60 -34.67 -15.79
C GLU A 139 -12.50 -35.72 -16.46
N LYS A 140 -11.91 -36.86 -16.85
CA LYS A 140 -12.65 -38.00 -17.38
C LYS A 140 -13.59 -38.61 -16.35
N ALA A 141 -13.14 -38.75 -15.10
CA ALA A 141 -13.99 -39.28 -14.02
C ALA A 141 -15.24 -38.42 -13.83
N ALA A 142 -15.11 -37.10 -13.72
CA ALA A 142 -16.24 -36.19 -13.56
C ALA A 142 -17.21 -36.28 -14.76
N ALA A 143 -16.71 -36.38 -15.99
CA ALA A 143 -17.55 -36.56 -17.17
C ALA A 143 -18.38 -37.86 -17.12
N LEU A 144 -17.74 -38.99 -16.81
CA LEU A 144 -18.41 -40.29 -16.68
C LEU A 144 -19.44 -40.29 -15.55
N LEU A 145 -19.12 -39.66 -14.42
CA LEU A 145 -20.01 -39.58 -13.26
C LEU A 145 -21.23 -38.69 -13.53
N ARG A 146 -21.08 -37.57 -14.23
CA ARG A 146 -22.22 -36.74 -14.66
C ARG A 146 -23.17 -37.53 -15.58
N GLU A 147 -22.63 -38.31 -16.52
CA GLU A 147 -23.45 -39.19 -17.37
C GLU A 147 -24.16 -40.29 -16.58
N SER A 148 -23.48 -40.90 -15.61
CA SER A 148 -24.10 -41.88 -14.71
C SER A 148 -25.20 -41.26 -13.85
N LEU A 149 -25.01 -40.02 -13.38
CA LEU A 149 -26.01 -39.29 -12.59
C LEU A 149 -27.26 -38.92 -13.41
N LYS A 150 -27.13 -38.66 -14.72
CA LYS A 150 -28.30 -38.49 -15.61
C LYS A 150 -29.19 -39.74 -15.64
N LYS A 151 -28.58 -40.92 -15.59
CA LYS A 151 -29.30 -42.21 -15.58
C LYS A 151 -29.87 -42.54 -14.21
N THR A 152 -29.16 -42.14 -13.15
CA THR A 152 -29.54 -42.43 -11.75
C THR A 152 -29.43 -41.18 -10.86
N PRO A 153 -30.33 -40.18 -10.99
CA PRO A 153 -30.17 -38.87 -10.34
C PRO A 153 -30.14 -38.88 -8.81
N GLY A 154 -30.71 -39.92 -8.19
CA GLY A 154 -30.80 -40.08 -6.74
C GLY A 154 -29.63 -40.83 -6.09
N SER A 155 -28.61 -41.28 -6.84
CA SER A 155 -27.50 -42.03 -6.24
C SER A 155 -26.55 -41.10 -5.50
N GLU A 156 -26.53 -41.25 -4.17
CA GLU A 156 -25.62 -40.51 -3.28
C GLU A 156 -24.16 -40.95 -3.47
N GLU A 157 -23.93 -42.21 -3.87
CA GLU A 157 -22.60 -42.73 -4.16
C GLU A 157 -21.98 -42.03 -5.39
N ILE A 158 -22.77 -41.87 -6.47
CA ILE A 158 -22.32 -41.16 -7.67
C ILE A 158 -22.10 -39.67 -7.35
N LYS A 159 -23.01 -39.04 -6.61
CA LYS A 159 -22.85 -37.64 -6.18
C LYS A 159 -21.59 -37.44 -5.36
N LYS A 160 -21.32 -38.31 -4.37
CA LYS A 160 -20.11 -38.26 -3.54
C LYS A 160 -18.84 -38.45 -4.37
N ALA A 161 -18.83 -39.41 -5.29
CA ALA A 161 -17.68 -39.63 -6.17
C ALA A 161 -17.44 -38.46 -7.14
N LEU A 162 -18.52 -37.85 -7.65
CA LEU A 162 -18.45 -36.67 -8.52
C LEU A 162 -17.91 -35.47 -7.74
N ALA A 163 -18.43 -35.22 -6.53
CA ALA A 163 -17.95 -34.16 -5.66
C ALA A 163 -16.44 -34.33 -5.34
N GLY A 164 -15.99 -35.56 -5.05
CA GLY A 164 -14.56 -35.84 -4.86
C GLY A 164 -13.70 -35.54 -6.09
N SER A 165 -14.15 -35.94 -7.29
CA SER A 165 -13.41 -35.66 -8.53
C SER A 165 -13.36 -34.15 -8.84
N LEU A 166 -14.48 -33.44 -8.65
CA LEU A 166 -14.54 -31.99 -8.80
C LEU A 166 -13.63 -31.29 -7.80
N ASN A 167 -13.56 -31.77 -6.55
CA ASN A 167 -12.64 -31.24 -5.56
C ASN A 167 -11.18 -31.32 -6.03
N GLU A 168 -10.74 -32.44 -6.58
CA GLU A 168 -9.37 -32.58 -7.08
C GLU A 168 -9.08 -31.66 -8.27
N LEU A 169 -10.06 -31.43 -9.15
CA LEU A 169 -9.93 -30.43 -10.21
C LEU A 169 -9.81 -29.01 -9.65
N GLY A 170 -10.57 -28.70 -8.60
CA GLY A 170 -10.47 -27.44 -7.87
C GLY A 170 -9.09 -27.27 -7.21
N VAL A 171 -8.57 -28.32 -6.56
CA VAL A 171 -7.24 -28.34 -5.96
C VAL A 171 -6.15 -28.11 -7.01
N LYS A 172 -6.22 -28.83 -8.14
CA LYS A 172 -5.29 -28.68 -9.28
C LYS A 172 -5.31 -27.24 -9.82
N SER A 173 -6.50 -26.69 -10.04
CA SER A 173 -6.68 -25.31 -10.54
C SER A 173 -6.14 -24.27 -9.56
N SER A 174 -6.42 -24.46 -8.26
CA SER A 174 -5.92 -23.57 -7.21
C SER A 174 -4.39 -23.58 -7.14
N ARG A 175 -3.76 -24.76 -7.22
CA ARG A 175 -2.29 -24.90 -7.26
C ARG A 175 -1.68 -24.29 -8.53
N ALA A 176 -2.41 -24.28 -9.63
CA ALA A 176 -2.02 -23.61 -10.87
C ALA A 176 -2.24 -22.08 -10.85
N GLY A 177 -2.84 -21.54 -9.78
CA GLY A 177 -3.15 -20.12 -9.63
C GLY A 177 -4.47 -19.68 -10.28
N ASP A 178 -5.19 -20.58 -10.95
CA ASP A 178 -6.53 -20.29 -11.48
C ASP A 178 -7.59 -20.47 -10.38
N ILE A 179 -7.63 -19.49 -9.49
CA ILE A 179 -8.55 -19.49 -8.34
C ILE A 179 -10.02 -19.36 -8.80
N ALA A 180 -10.27 -18.71 -9.95
CA ALA A 180 -11.61 -18.57 -10.49
C ALA A 180 -12.17 -19.93 -10.94
N ALA A 181 -11.40 -20.71 -11.69
CA ALA A 181 -11.76 -22.08 -12.04
C ALA A 181 -11.89 -22.96 -10.80
N ALA A 182 -10.96 -22.82 -9.83
CA ALA A 182 -11.01 -23.55 -8.57
C ALA A 182 -12.33 -23.32 -7.81
N LYS A 183 -12.74 -22.05 -7.66
CA LYS A 183 -14.04 -21.69 -7.05
C LYS A 183 -15.21 -22.37 -7.76
N GLY A 184 -15.19 -22.40 -9.10
CA GLY A 184 -16.21 -23.06 -9.91
C GLY A 184 -16.33 -24.55 -9.56
N TYR A 185 -15.21 -25.26 -9.57
CA TYR A 185 -15.17 -26.68 -9.21
C TYR A 185 -15.60 -26.95 -7.77
N PHE A 186 -15.16 -26.16 -6.79
CA PHE A 186 -15.58 -26.34 -5.39
C PHE A 186 -17.06 -26.05 -5.18
N THR A 187 -17.61 -25.04 -5.88
CA THR A 187 -19.05 -24.73 -5.83
C THR A 187 -19.87 -25.89 -6.37
N GLU A 188 -19.46 -26.45 -7.51
CA GLU A 188 -20.13 -27.60 -8.10
C GLU A 188 -20.01 -28.83 -7.18
N ALA A 189 -18.81 -29.11 -6.64
CA ALA A 189 -18.59 -30.22 -5.71
C ALA A 189 -19.52 -30.13 -4.49
N PHE A 190 -19.59 -28.95 -3.86
CA PHE A 190 -20.45 -28.70 -2.69
C PHE A 190 -21.95 -28.82 -3.00
N SER A 191 -22.36 -28.55 -4.25
CA SER A 191 -23.75 -28.72 -4.69
C SER A 191 -24.19 -30.18 -4.78
N TYR A 192 -23.25 -31.11 -5.00
CA TYR A 192 -23.52 -32.55 -5.08
C TYR A 192 -23.39 -33.25 -3.73
N HIS A 193 -22.44 -32.83 -2.88
CA HIS A 193 -22.21 -33.43 -1.58
C HIS A 193 -21.72 -32.37 -0.58
N GLN A 194 -22.31 -32.33 0.60
CA GLN A 194 -21.98 -31.33 1.62
C GLN A 194 -21.06 -31.96 2.67
N GLU A 195 -19.76 -31.68 2.57
CA GLU A 195 -18.74 -32.11 3.52
C GLU A 195 -17.93 -30.90 4.01
N PRO A 196 -17.45 -30.89 5.26
CA PRO A 196 -16.62 -29.81 5.79
C PRO A 196 -15.42 -29.46 4.90
N VAL A 197 -14.77 -30.46 4.31
CA VAL A 197 -13.59 -30.28 3.44
C VAL A 197 -13.94 -29.49 2.17
N LEU A 198 -15.09 -29.79 1.55
CA LEU A 198 -15.54 -29.11 0.34
C LEU A 198 -15.90 -27.65 0.63
N LEU A 199 -16.57 -27.43 1.75
CA LEU A 199 -16.90 -26.09 2.22
C LEU A 199 -15.64 -25.27 2.52
N GLN A 200 -14.66 -25.88 3.18
CA GLN A 200 -13.38 -25.26 3.50
C GLN A 200 -12.63 -24.85 2.23
N ASN A 201 -12.56 -25.71 1.22
CA ASN A 201 -11.91 -25.40 -0.05
C ASN A 201 -12.63 -24.30 -0.83
N LEU A 202 -13.98 -24.32 -0.84
CA LEU A 202 -14.78 -23.25 -1.43
C LEU A 202 -14.53 -21.91 -0.73
N ALA A 203 -14.56 -21.90 0.60
CA ALA A 203 -14.27 -20.71 1.40
C ALA A 203 -12.86 -20.19 1.13
N ASN A 204 -11.84 -21.06 1.11
CA ASN A 204 -10.47 -20.69 0.76
C ASN A 204 -10.38 -20.03 -0.61
N ALA A 205 -11.03 -20.59 -1.64
CA ALA A 205 -11.03 -20.00 -2.97
C ALA A 205 -11.70 -18.61 -2.99
N LYS A 206 -12.80 -18.42 -2.26
CA LYS A 206 -13.45 -17.10 -2.11
C LYS A 206 -12.55 -16.10 -1.37
N ILE A 207 -11.87 -16.52 -0.31
CA ILE A 207 -10.87 -15.70 0.42
C ILE A 207 -9.73 -15.27 -0.51
N SER A 208 -9.18 -16.21 -1.30
CA SER A 208 -8.12 -15.92 -2.28
C SER A 208 -8.56 -14.92 -3.36
N LEU A 209 -9.85 -14.91 -3.71
CA LEU A 209 -10.45 -13.93 -4.62
C LEU A 209 -10.86 -12.62 -3.94
N LYS A 210 -10.58 -12.45 -2.64
CA LYS A 210 -11.06 -11.35 -1.79
C LYS A 210 -12.60 -11.21 -1.75
N ASP A 211 -13.33 -12.26 -2.09
CA ASP A 211 -14.78 -12.36 -1.89
C ASP A 211 -15.07 -12.71 -0.43
N TYR A 212 -14.69 -11.80 0.48
CA TYR A 212 -14.85 -12.02 1.92
C TYR A 212 -16.31 -12.17 2.32
N LYS A 213 -17.21 -11.40 1.69
CA LYS A 213 -18.66 -11.51 1.90
C LYS A 213 -19.15 -12.91 1.52
N GLY A 214 -18.85 -13.38 0.31
CA GLY A 214 -19.24 -14.71 -0.12
C GLY A 214 -18.60 -15.83 0.69
N ALA A 215 -17.37 -15.62 1.20
CA ALA A 215 -16.71 -16.56 2.10
C ALA A 215 -17.40 -16.63 3.48
N ILE A 216 -17.78 -15.49 4.06
CA ILE A 216 -18.57 -15.44 5.31
C ILE A 216 -19.91 -16.14 5.10
N GLU A 217 -20.65 -15.84 4.03
CA GLU A 217 -21.92 -16.50 3.71
C GLU A 217 -21.78 -18.03 3.58
N THR A 218 -20.61 -18.51 3.14
CA THR A 218 -20.30 -19.94 3.03
C THR A 218 -20.06 -20.57 4.40
N LEU A 219 -19.39 -19.86 5.30
CA LEU A 219 -18.94 -20.37 6.60
C LEU A 219 -19.94 -20.14 7.74
N ASP A 220 -20.82 -19.14 7.62
CA ASP A 220 -21.75 -18.73 8.67
C ASP A 220 -22.65 -19.88 9.19
N PRO A 221 -23.21 -20.76 8.33
CA PRO A 221 -24.02 -21.89 8.77
C PRO A 221 -23.27 -22.89 9.67
N VAL A 222 -21.94 -22.94 9.56
CA VAL A 222 -21.05 -23.85 10.30
C VAL A 222 -20.09 -23.08 11.20
N SER A 223 -20.38 -21.83 11.53
CA SER A 223 -19.51 -20.92 12.29
C SER A 223 -19.06 -21.44 13.67
N LYS A 224 -19.74 -22.47 14.20
CA LYS A 224 -19.37 -23.13 15.45
C LYS A 224 -18.24 -24.15 15.28
N GLU A 225 -18.02 -24.66 14.07
CA GLU A 225 -17.00 -25.67 13.78
C GLU A 225 -15.59 -25.08 13.93
N PRO A 226 -14.62 -25.84 14.49
CA PRO A 226 -13.27 -25.33 14.72
C PRO A 226 -12.58 -24.76 13.48
N TYR A 227 -12.68 -25.43 12.33
CA TYR A 227 -12.08 -24.96 11.07
C TYR A 227 -12.75 -23.67 10.56
N ALA A 228 -14.07 -23.56 10.71
CA ALA A 228 -14.84 -22.40 10.26
C ALA A 228 -14.54 -21.18 11.13
N LYS A 229 -14.41 -21.36 12.46
CA LYS A 229 -13.94 -20.31 13.37
C LYS A 229 -12.59 -19.76 12.96
N LEU A 230 -11.62 -20.63 12.65
CA LEU A 230 -10.29 -20.18 12.23
C LEU A 230 -10.34 -19.36 10.94
N LEU A 231 -11.12 -19.81 9.93
CA LEU A 231 -11.28 -19.08 8.67
C LEU A 231 -12.06 -17.77 8.83
N LEU A 232 -13.15 -17.77 9.59
CA LEU A 232 -13.93 -16.55 9.88
C LEU A 232 -13.07 -15.53 10.65
N GLY A 233 -12.29 -15.99 11.64
CA GLY A 233 -11.32 -15.16 12.33
C GLY A 233 -10.33 -14.52 11.37
N ASP A 234 -9.75 -15.30 10.44
CA ASP A 234 -8.82 -14.75 9.45
C ASP A 234 -9.49 -13.71 8.53
N ILE A 235 -10.71 -13.99 8.05
CA ILE A 235 -11.47 -13.06 7.21
C ILE A 235 -11.74 -11.74 7.94
N TYR A 236 -12.24 -11.81 9.17
CA TYR A 236 -12.55 -10.61 9.95
C TYR A 236 -11.31 -9.80 10.26
N TYR A 237 -10.18 -10.43 10.58
CA TYR A 237 -8.93 -9.70 10.74
C TYR A 237 -8.51 -8.98 9.44
N ARG A 238 -8.61 -9.63 8.28
CA ARG A 238 -8.26 -9.00 6.99
C ARG A 238 -9.16 -7.81 6.68
N LEU A 239 -10.46 -7.92 6.96
CA LEU A 239 -11.41 -6.80 6.85
C LEU A 239 -11.08 -5.68 7.84
N GLY A 240 -10.61 -6.02 9.05
CA GLY A 240 -10.15 -5.06 10.04
C GLY A 240 -8.91 -4.30 9.59
N VAL A 241 -7.90 -5.00 9.07
CA VAL A 241 -6.69 -4.40 8.49
C VAL A 241 -7.06 -3.50 7.32
N GLU A 242 -7.90 -3.96 6.40
CA GLU A 242 -8.35 -3.15 5.26
C GLU A 242 -9.08 -1.89 5.74
N SER A 243 -10.01 -2.02 6.68
CA SER A 243 -10.75 -0.87 7.23
C SER A 243 -9.80 0.14 7.88
N TYR A 244 -8.80 -0.33 8.63
CA TYR A 244 -7.80 0.52 9.27
C TYR A 244 -6.96 1.29 8.24
N GLN A 245 -6.55 0.62 7.15
CA GLN A 245 -5.77 1.22 6.07
C GLN A 245 -6.51 2.32 5.29
N TYR A 246 -7.85 2.33 5.36
CA TYR A 246 -8.69 3.41 4.83
C TYR A 246 -9.14 4.40 5.91
N GLY A 247 -8.49 4.40 7.09
CA GLY A 247 -8.81 5.30 8.20
C GLY A 247 -10.16 5.03 8.88
N LYS A 248 -10.85 3.93 8.54
CA LYS A 248 -12.14 3.54 9.12
C LYS A 248 -11.92 2.80 10.44
N VAL A 249 -11.45 3.53 11.44
CA VAL A 249 -10.99 2.98 12.73
C VAL A 249 -12.10 2.24 13.49
N ASP A 250 -13.34 2.73 13.43
CA ASP A 250 -14.48 2.09 14.10
C ASP A 250 -14.86 0.76 13.43
N ASP A 251 -14.91 0.73 12.10
CA ASP A 251 -15.11 -0.51 11.33
C ASP A 251 -13.99 -1.50 11.61
N ALA A 252 -12.73 -1.03 11.62
CA ALA A 252 -11.57 -1.85 11.93
C ALA A 252 -11.67 -2.49 13.30
N ARG A 253 -12.05 -1.72 14.34
CA ARG A 253 -12.29 -2.24 15.69
C ARG A 253 -13.36 -3.32 15.70
N ALA A 254 -14.52 -3.04 15.11
CA ALA A 254 -15.63 -4.00 15.07
C ALA A 254 -15.23 -5.32 14.39
N TYR A 255 -14.42 -5.24 13.33
CA TYR A 255 -13.90 -6.43 12.66
C TYR A 255 -12.83 -7.16 13.49
N PHE A 256 -11.91 -6.46 14.14
CA PHE A 256 -10.94 -7.10 15.03
C PHE A 256 -11.59 -7.75 16.25
N GLU A 257 -12.64 -7.15 16.82
CA GLU A 257 -13.43 -7.76 17.90
C GLU A 257 -14.10 -9.06 17.42
N LYS A 258 -14.75 -9.05 16.25
CA LYS A 258 -15.28 -10.29 15.64
C LYS A 258 -14.19 -11.32 15.38
N SER A 259 -13.02 -10.91 14.93
CA SER A 259 -11.87 -11.80 14.75
C SER A 259 -11.41 -12.40 16.07
N PHE A 260 -11.41 -11.61 17.15
CA PHE A 260 -10.99 -12.04 18.47
C PHE A 260 -11.98 -13.06 19.04
N ASP A 261 -13.28 -12.85 18.88
CA ASP A 261 -14.32 -13.79 19.31
C ASP A 261 -14.18 -15.17 18.62
N MET A 262 -13.73 -15.17 17.36
CA MET A 262 -13.50 -16.40 16.60
C MET A 262 -12.21 -17.13 17.01
N ASN A 263 -11.13 -16.38 17.25
CA ASN A 263 -9.82 -16.93 17.61
C ASN A 263 -9.06 -16.04 18.63
N PRO A 264 -9.36 -16.15 19.93
CA PRO A 264 -8.79 -15.27 20.97
C PRO A 264 -7.28 -15.42 21.18
N VAL A 265 -6.69 -16.55 20.76
CA VAL A 265 -5.26 -16.83 20.94
C VAL A 265 -4.39 -16.18 19.86
N ASP A 266 -4.99 -15.65 18.79
CA ASP A 266 -4.26 -14.95 17.74
C ASP A 266 -3.57 -13.70 18.30
N ALA A 267 -2.24 -13.68 18.28
CA ALA A 267 -1.46 -12.55 18.78
C ALA A 267 -1.70 -11.28 17.96
N ASN A 268 -1.89 -11.40 16.64
CA ASN A 268 -2.01 -10.25 15.76
C ASN A 268 -3.32 -9.48 15.99
N VAL A 269 -4.39 -10.22 16.30
CA VAL A 269 -5.69 -9.61 16.64
C VAL A 269 -5.60 -8.89 17.98
N ARG A 270 -4.93 -9.50 18.96
CA ARG A 270 -4.71 -8.90 20.28
C ARG A 270 -3.86 -7.63 20.19
N ASP A 271 -2.77 -7.68 19.43
CA ASP A 271 -1.88 -6.54 19.22
C ASP A 271 -2.61 -5.41 18.49
N ALA A 272 -3.42 -5.71 17.47
CA ALA A 272 -4.24 -4.72 16.78
C ALA A 272 -5.29 -4.06 17.69
N LEU A 273 -5.96 -4.83 18.56
CA LEU A 273 -6.93 -4.29 19.51
C LEU A 273 -6.28 -3.42 20.59
N GLU A 274 -5.11 -3.83 21.12
CA GLU A 274 -4.38 -3.00 22.08
C GLU A 274 -3.84 -1.72 21.44
N GLN A 275 -3.39 -1.78 20.17
CA GLN A 275 -3.01 -0.60 19.38
C GLN A 275 -4.19 0.38 19.26
N LEU A 276 -5.35 -0.09 18.79
CA LEU A 276 -6.54 0.76 18.63
C LEU A 276 -7.02 1.37 19.95
N LYS A 277 -6.87 0.63 21.05
CA LYS A 277 -7.20 1.10 22.39
C LYS A 277 -6.22 2.19 22.87
N ALA A 278 -4.94 2.04 22.58
CA ALA A 278 -3.92 3.04 22.88
C ALA A 278 -4.17 4.34 22.09
N GLU A 279 -4.45 4.23 20.80
CA GLU A 279 -4.79 5.36 19.93
C GLU A 279 -6.07 6.07 20.39
N HIS A 280 -7.15 5.33 20.63
CA HIS A 280 -8.41 5.90 21.09
C HIS A 280 -8.27 6.66 22.42
N LYS A 281 -7.43 6.17 23.34
CA LYS A 281 -7.16 6.85 24.61
C LYS A 281 -6.56 8.26 24.40
N VAL A 282 -5.76 8.43 23.35
CA VAL A 282 -5.14 9.72 22.99
C VAL A 282 -6.13 10.56 22.17
N GLU A 283 -6.68 9.97 21.10
CA GLU A 283 -7.49 10.69 20.11
C GLU A 283 -8.85 11.14 20.65
N SER A 284 -9.45 10.44 21.62
CA SER A 284 -10.75 10.80 22.21
C SER A 284 -10.80 12.18 22.89
N LYS A 285 -9.64 12.82 23.08
CA LYS A 285 -9.51 14.16 23.68
C LYS A 285 -9.06 15.22 22.68
N MET A 286 -8.86 14.84 21.41
CA MET A 286 -8.38 15.76 20.39
C MET A 286 -9.51 16.63 19.84
N ASN A 287 -9.15 17.84 19.45
CA ASN A 287 -9.96 18.66 18.57
C ASN A 287 -9.78 18.18 17.13
N GLN A 288 -10.71 18.55 16.24
CA GLN A 288 -10.57 18.28 14.81
C GLN A 288 -10.85 19.52 13.97
N THR A 289 -10.21 19.58 12.80
CA THR A 289 -10.53 20.49 11.71
C THR A 289 -10.82 19.67 10.46
N ASP A 290 -11.97 19.93 9.85
CA ASP A 290 -12.41 19.25 8.63
C ASP A 290 -12.14 20.12 7.41
N GLY A 291 -11.33 19.59 6.49
CA GLY A 291 -11.09 20.13 5.15
C GLY A 291 -11.95 19.44 4.09
N SER A 292 -11.60 19.65 2.81
CA SER A 292 -12.32 19.01 1.70
C SER A 292 -11.92 17.53 1.61
N HIS A 293 -10.61 17.26 1.60
CA HIS A 293 -10.04 15.93 1.40
C HIS A 293 -9.38 15.36 2.66
N PHE A 294 -9.25 16.17 3.72
CA PHE A 294 -8.59 15.76 4.96
C PHE A 294 -9.40 16.10 6.22
N THR A 295 -9.25 15.28 7.25
CA THR A 295 -9.62 15.65 8.64
C THR A 295 -8.33 15.67 9.46
N VAL A 296 -8.04 16.79 10.11
CA VAL A 296 -6.84 16.95 10.95
C VAL A 296 -7.25 16.96 12.42
N LYS A 297 -6.78 15.97 13.18
CA LYS A 297 -6.97 15.84 14.63
C LYS A 297 -5.73 16.33 15.36
N TYR A 298 -5.91 17.07 16.45
CA TYR A 298 -4.81 17.60 17.26
C TYR A 298 -5.20 17.76 18.74
N GLU A 299 -4.25 17.58 19.64
CA GLU A 299 -4.44 17.81 21.08
C GLU A 299 -4.37 19.30 21.43
N GLY A 300 -5.21 19.78 22.35
CA GLY A 300 -5.15 21.15 22.86
C GLY A 300 -5.65 22.21 21.87
N GLY A 301 -6.02 23.39 22.38
CA GLY A 301 -6.48 24.51 21.55
C GLY A 301 -5.31 25.29 20.93
N GLU A 302 -4.16 25.27 21.59
CA GLU A 302 -2.90 25.89 21.18
C GLU A 302 -2.35 25.34 19.86
N ASN A 303 -2.67 24.09 19.53
CA ASN A 303 -2.27 23.45 18.28
C ASN A 303 -3.26 23.69 17.12
N ALA A 304 -4.31 24.49 17.31
CA ALA A 304 -5.28 24.77 16.24
C ALA A 304 -4.64 25.46 15.03
N VAL A 305 -3.67 26.37 15.26
CA VAL A 305 -2.91 27.01 14.19
C VAL A 305 -2.09 25.98 13.42
N THR A 306 -1.41 25.07 14.13
CA THR A 306 -0.65 23.97 13.52
C THR A 306 -1.56 23.05 12.69
N GLY A 307 -2.72 22.66 13.24
CA GLY A 307 -3.71 21.84 12.54
C GLY A 307 -4.20 22.49 11.25
N HIS A 308 -4.43 23.80 11.27
CA HIS A 308 -4.81 24.56 10.08
C HIS A 308 -3.68 24.61 9.02
N VAL A 309 -2.43 24.87 9.43
CA VAL A 309 -1.27 24.85 8.53
C VAL A 309 -1.09 23.48 7.86
N ILE A 310 -1.20 22.40 8.63
CA ILE A 310 -1.14 21.03 8.11
C ILE A 310 -2.27 20.78 7.11
N SER A 311 -3.49 21.23 7.42
CA SER A 311 -4.63 21.09 6.51
C SER A 311 -4.38 21.77 5.16
N ILE A 312 -3.82 22.99 5.14
CA ILE A 312 -3.49 23.70 3.89
C ILE A 312 -2.43 22.91 3.10
N LEU A 313 -1.36 22.47 3.75
CA LEU A 313 -0.27 21.74 3.10
C LEU A 313 -0.73 20.39 2.53
N LEU A 314 -1.62 19.69 3.22
CA LEU A 314 -2.20 18.45 2.72
C LEU A 314 -3.09 18.68 1.49
N GLU A 315 -3.86 19.77 1.45
CA GLU A 315 -4.62 20.14 0.24
C GLU A 315 -3.69 20.48 -0.93
N GLU A 316 -2.54 21.12 -0.69
CA GLU A 316 -1.52 21.32 -1.73
C GLU A 316 -0.91 19.97 -2.20
N ALA A 317 -0.59 19.08 -1.26
CA ALA A 317 -0.09 17.73 -1.57
C ALA A 317 -1.11 16.93 -2.40
N TYR A 318 -2.40 17.04 -2.08
CA TYR A 318 -3.49 16.43 -2.82
C TYR A 318 -3.47 16.79 -4.30
N PHE A 319 -3.35 18.08 -4.61
CA PHE A 319 -3.31 18.53 -6.01
C PHE A 319 -2.01 18.13 -6.70
N LYS A 320 -0.86 18.32 -6.07
CA LYS A 320 0.43 18.00 -6.68
C LYS A 320 0.59 16.50 -6.91
N VAL A 321 0.57 15.69 -5.85
CA VAL A 321 0.77 14.24 -5.93
C VAL A 321 -0.34 13.58 -6.77
N GLY A 322 -1.59 14.08 -6.65
CA GLY A 322 -2.69 13.58 -7.46
C GLY A 322 -2.50 13.85 -8.97
N THR A 323 -1.89 14.99 -9.33
CA THR A 323 -1.53 15.30 -10.72
C THR A 323 -0.42 14.36 -11.21
N ASP A 324 0.62 14.20 -10.40
CA ASP A 324 1.83 13.46 -10.79
C ASP A 324 1.58 11.94 -10.88
N LEU A 325 0.72 11.39 -10.02
CA LEU A 325 0.38 9.95 -9.99
C LEU A 325 -0.95 9.60 -10.66
N GLY A 326 -1.75 10.61 -11.03
CA GLY A 326 -3.02 10.42 -11.73
C GLY A 326 -4.14 9.81 -10.88
N LEU A 327 -4.08 9.95 -9.55
CA LEU A 327 -5.13 9.53 -8.63
C LEU A 327 -5.46 10.63 -7.64
N TYR A 328 -6.74 10.99 -7.59
CA TYR A 328 -7.33 11.85 -6.58
C TYR A 328 -8.22 10.97 -5.69
N PRO A 329 -7.82 10.65 -4.45
CA PRO A 329 -8.66 9.93 -3.52
C PRO A 329 -10.02 10.62 -3.35
N ASP A 330 -11.09 9.81 -3.41
CA ASP A 330 -12.47 10.24 -3.20
C ASP A 330 -12.89 10.16 -1.72
N ASP A 331 -12.16 9.36 -0.94
CA ASP A 331 -12.27 9.27 0.49
C ASP A 331 -11.44 10.34 1.21
N ARG A 332 -11.92 10.75 2.39
CA ARG A 332 -11.22 11.70 3.24
C ARG A 332 -10.11 10.99 4.01
N ILE A 333 -8.90 11.56 4.02
CA ILE A 333 -7.75 11.01 4.73
C ILE A 333 -7.57 11.72 6.07
N GLU A 334 -7.39 10.96 7.16
CA GLU A 334 -7.13 11.56 8.46
C GLU A 334 -5.65 11.85 8.66
N ALA A 335 -5.35 13.01 9.25
CA ALA A 335 -4.06 13.34 9.82
C ALA A 335 -4.19 13.53 11.34
N VAL A 336 -3.31 12.91 12.13
CA VAL A 336 -3.35 12.90 13.59
C VAL A 336 -2.05 13.48 14.14
N LEU A 337 -2.16 14.66 14.77
CA LEU A 337 -1.06 15.37 15.41
C LEU A 337 -1.03 15.05 16.91
N MET A 338 0.00 14.31 17.34
CA MET A 338 0.18 13.83 18.72
C MET A 338 1.39 14.46 19.37
N MET A 339 1.42 14.66 20.69
CA MET A 339 2.67 15.05 21.38
C MET A 339 3.84 14.15 21.00
N LYS A 340 5.05 14.71 20.87
CA LYS A 340 6.23 14.02 20.34
C LYS A 340 6.54 12.70 21.04
N GLU A 341 6.49 12.67 22.38
CA GLU A 341 6.71 11.45 23.15
C GLU A 341 5.57 10.44 22.96
N THR A 342 4.33 10.92 22.84
CA THR A 342 3.15 10.11 22.57
C THR A 342 3.21 9.46 21.19
N PHE A 343 3.69 10.19 20.17
CA PHE A 343 3.84 9.67 18.81
C PHE A 343 4.64 8.37 18.80
N TRP A 344 5.82 8.35 19.41
CA TRP A 344 6.66 7.14 19.46
C TRP A 344 6.06 6.02 20.30
N ASN A 345 5.49 6.37 21.44
CA ASN A 345 4.90 5.38 22.34
C ASN A 345 3.66 4.70 21.75
N VAL A 346 2.84 5.45 21.00
CA VAL A 346 1.61 4.93 20.39
C VAL A 346 1.90 4.22 19.08
N THR A 347 2.76 4.77 18.22
CA THR A 347 3.03 4.16 16.91
C THR A 347 4.02 3.01 16.99
N GLY A 348 4.86 2.96 18.03
CA GLY A 348 5.98 2.01 18.11
C GLY A 348 7.06 2.23 17.05
N SER A 349 7.04 3.37 16.35
CA SER A 349 7.96 3.65 15.26
C SER A 349 9.37 4.04 15.77
N PRO A 350 10.43 3.86 14.97
CA PRO A 350 11.80 4.19 15.37
C PRO A 350 11.98 5.69 15.56
N SER A 351 12.75 6.11 16.57
CA SER A 351 12.93 7.52 16.95
C SER A 351 13.43 8.47 15.85
N TRP A 352 13.86 7.95 14.70
CA TRP A 352 14.29 8.73 13.53
C TRP A 352 13.16 9.11 12.57
N ALA A 353 11.99 8.47 12.61
CA ALA A 353 10.88 8.82 11.70
C ALA A 353 10.36 10.26 11.95
N GLY A 354 10.11 11.00 10.88
CA GLY A 354 9.58 12.38 10.99
C GLY A 354 8.06 12.41 11.13
N ALA A 355 7.41 11.38 10.57
CA ALA A 355 5.99 11.14 10.52
C ALA A 355 5.78 9.67 10.13
N LEU A 356 4.51 9.25 10.00
CA LEU A 356 4.14 7.91 9.59
C LEU A 356 2.77 7.91 8.93
N TYR A 357 2.65 7.39 7.72
CA TYR A 357 1.38 6.97 7.16
C TYR A 357 1.10 5.52 7.52
N ASP A 358 -0.02 5.20 8.18
CA ASP A 358 -0.46 3.82 8.49
C ASP A 358 -1.91 3.51 8.11
N GLY A 359 -2.40 4.19 7.09
CA GLY A 359 -3.82 4.36 6.79
C GLY A 359 -4.31 5.75 7.20
N ARG A 360 -3.61 6.37 8.15
CA ARG A 360 -3.74 7.77 8.54
C ARG A 360 -2.36 8.41 8.62
N ILE A 361 -2.26 9.71 8.38
CA ILE A 361 -1.00 10.45 8.48
C ILE A 361 -0.78 10.83 9.95
N LYS A 362 0.24 10.31 10.60
CA LYS A 362 0.55 10.58 12.01
C LYS A 362 1.80 11.44 12.12
N LEU A 363 1.70 12.52 12.90
CA LEU A 363 2.76 13.52 13.04
C LEU A 363 3.03 13.82 14.52
N PRO A 364 4.30 13.99 14.94
CA PRO A 364 4.63 14.54 16.24
C PRO A 364 4.38 16.05 16.27
N ALA A 365 3.73 16.52 17.32
CA ALA A 365 3.50 17.92 17.63
C ALA A 365 4.78 18.55 18.17
N GLY A 366 5.07 19.77 17.74
CA GLY A 366 6.15 20.58 18.29
C GLY A 366 6.64 21.67 17.35
N GLY A 367 6.51 22.93 17.78
CA GLY A 367 7.16 24.09 17.14
C GLY A 367 6.68 24.48 15.74
N ILE A 368 5.66 23.81 15.20
CA ILE A 368 5.07 24.15 13.90
C ILE A 368 4.04 25.26 14.09
N THR A 369 4.44 26.51 13.86
CA THR A 369 3.53 27.67 13.88
C THR A 369 3.27 28.24 12.50
N GLU A 370 4.01 27.78 11.49
CA GLU A 370 3.95 28.27 10.12
C GLU A 370 4.32 27.18 9.12
N LYS A 371 4.01 27.43 7.84
CA LYS A 371 4.44 26.59 6.72
C LYS A 371 5.96 26.68 6.60
N THR A 372 6.64 25.55 6.73
CA THR A 372 8.09 25.42 6.48
C THR A 372 8.33 24.44 5.35
N HIS A 373 9.45 24.59 4.63
CA HIS A 373 9.81 23.66 3.57
C HIS A 373 9.94 22.23 4.11
N LEU A 374 10.56 22.04 5.28
CA LEU A 374 10.69 20.71 5.89
C LEU A 374 9.33 20.05 6.17
N LEU A 375 8.36 20.81 6.67
CA LEU A 375 7.01 20.28 6.92
C LEU A 375 6.30 19.91 5.61
N GLU A 376 6.44 20.73 4.57
CA GLU A 376 5.92 20.42 3.24
C GLU A 376 6.49 19.11 2.72
N GLN A 377 7.82 18.93 2.77
CA GLN A 377 8.48 17.69 2.35
C GLN A 377 7.92 16.46 3.06
N VAL A 378 7.82 16.52 4.40
CA VAL A 378 7.28 15.41 5.21
C VAL A 378 5.83 15.11 4.84
N LEU A 379 4.97 16.12 4.73
CA LEU A 379 3.55 15.88 4.42
C LEU A 379 3.34 15.33 3.01
N PHE A 380 4.14 15.77 2.04
CA PHE A 380 4.10 15.24 0.67
C PHE A 380 4.57 13.79 0.62
N HIS A 381 5.63 13.46 1.37
CA HIS A 381 6.10 12.09 1.54
C HIS A 381 4.98 11.17 2.08
N GLU A 382 4.41 11.52 3.24
CA GLU A 382 3.40 10.69 3.89
C GLU A 382 2.10 10.61 3.08
N TYR A 383 1.68 11.70 2.44
CA TYR A 383 0.51 11.67 1.57
C TYR A 383 0.74 10.80 0.33
N THR A 384 1.97 10.75 -0.19
CA THR A 384 2.30 9.89 -1.34
C THR A 384 2.10 8.42 -1.01
N HIS A 385 2.46 7.97 0.19
CA HIS A 385 2.12 6.61 0.63
C HIS A 385 0.62 6.33 0.58
N ALA A 386 -0.21 7.31 0.96
CA ALA A 386 -1.67 7.18 0.90
C ALA A 386 -2.20 6.98 -0.52
N VAL A 387 -1.63 7.69 -1.50
CA VAL A 387 -1.97 7.58 -2.92
C VAL A 387 -1.46 6.26 -3.50
N VAL A 388 -0.20 5.90 -3.23
CA VAL A 388 0.43 4.65 -3.69
C VAL A 388 -0.31 3.42 -3.13
N HIS A 389 -0.72 3.47 -1.86
CA HIS A 389 -1.51 2.41 -1.24
C HIS A 389 -2.83 2.20 -1.98
N ARG A 390 -3.56 3.27 -2.29
CA ARG A 390 -4.84 3.22 -3.02
C ARG A 390 -4.69 2.76 -4.47
N LEU A 391 -3.64 3.21 -5.16
CA LEU A 391 -3.31 2.80 -6.53
C LEU A 391 -2.94 1.33 -6.61
N SER A 392 -2.18 0.81 -5.64
CA SER A 392 -1.71 -0.58 -5.61
C SER A 392 -2.62 -1.56 -4.86
N GLY A 393 -3.59 -1.06 -4.09
CA GLY A 393 -4.34 -1.87 -3.13
C GLY A 393 -3.44 -2.50 -2.07
N GLY A 394 -2.44 -1.77 -1.61
CA GLY A 394 -1.46 -2.21 -0.60
C GLY A 394 -0.43 -3.23 -1.11
N LYS A 395 -0.16 -3.26 -2.42
CA LYS A 395 0.72 -4.27 -3.05
C LYS A 395 1.96 -3.68 -3.71
N ALA A 396 2.19 -2.38 -3.56
CA ALA A 396 3.40 -1.75 -4.08
C ALA A 396 4.64 -2.40 -3.46
N PRO A 397 5.68 -2.73 -4.25
CA PRO A 397 6.97 -3.11 -3.66
C PRO A 397 7.53 -1.92 -2.89
N VAL A 398 8.16 -2.18 -1.74
CA VAL A 398 8.62 -1.13 -0.82
C VAL A 398 9.51 -0.11 -1.53
N TRP A 399 10.44 -0.54 -2.38
CA TRP A 399 11.29 0.39 -3.12
C TRP A 399 10.53 1.40 -3.99
N LEU A 400 9.41 1.00 -4.59
CA LEU A 400 8.63 1.91 -5.44
C LEU A 400 7.78 2.84 -4.56
N ASN A 401 7.26 2.34 -3.43
CA ASN A 401 6.55 3.15 -2.46
C ASN A 401 7.44 4.26 -1.88
N GLU A 402 8.62 3.90 -1.37
CA GLU A 402 9.59 4.85 -0.81
C GLU A 402 10.21 5.75 -1.88
N GLY A 403 10.44 5.22 -3.08
CA GLY A 403 11.02 5.99 -4.18
C GLY A 403 10.08 7.09 -4.66
N LEU A 404 8.77 6.80 -4.81
CA LEU A 404 7.77 7.80 -5.17
C LEU A 404 7.61 8.84 -4.06
N ALA A 405 7.55 8.42 -2.79
CA ALA A 405 7.44 9.35 -1.66
C ALA A 405 8.65 10.30 -1.58
N GLN A 406 9.86 9.80 -1.82
CA GLN A 406 11.07 10.63 -1.90
C GLN A 406 11.10 11.58 -3.11
N MET A 407 10.50 11.21 -4.24
CA MET A 407 10.36 12.12 -5.36
C MET A 407 9.39 13.27 -5.06
N GLU A 408 8.25 12.96 -4.44
CA GLU A 408 7.21 13.95 -4.14
C GLU A 408 7.59 14.91 -3.01
N GLU A 409 8.43 14.50 -2.06
CA GLU A 409 9.06 15.43 -1.10
C GLU A 409 10.15 16.32 -1.75
N GLY A 410 10.45 16.12 -3.05
CA GLY A 410 11.40 16.91 -3.81
C GLY A 410 12.87 16.49 -3.69
N LYS A 411 13.17 15.26 -3.26
CA LYS A 411 14.55 14.74 -3.37
C LYS A 411 14.91 14.43 -4.82
N ASP A 412 16.20 14.56 -5.10
CA ASP A 412 16.80 14.24 -6.38
C ASP A 412 18.07 13.40 -6.19
N ASP A 413 18.20 12.30 -6.94
CA ASP A 413 19.35 11.40 -6.88
C ASP A 413 20.66 12.01 -7.41
N GLY A 414 20.59 13.14 -8.12
CA GLY A 414 21.76 13.82 -8.68
C GLY A 414 22.80 14.20 -7.63
N ARG A 415 22.39 14.44 -6.38
CA ARG A 415 23.30 14.72 -5.25
C ARG A 415 24.13 13.51 -4.80
N TYR A 416 23.69 12.30 -5.13
CA TYR A 416 24.29 11.03 -4.72
C TYR A 416 24.89 10.24 -5.89
N ARG A 417 25.05 10.89 -7.05
CA ARG A 417 25.49 10.25 -8.30
C ARG A 417 26.84 9.53 -8.17
N ASP A 418 27.80 10.11 -7.45
CA ASP A 418 29.11 9.50 -7.26
C ASP A 418 29.05 8.24 -6.37
N ASP A 419 28.20 8.24 -5.34
CA ASP A 419 27.98 7.09 -4.46
C ASP A 419 27.25 5.95 -5.21
N LEU A 420 26.22 6.30 -5.99
CA LEU A 420 25.50 5.38 -6.87
C LEU A 420 26.41 4.76 -7.92
N ARG A 421 27.26 5.58 -8.57
CA ARG A 421 28.26 5.10 -9.55
C ARG A 421 29.27 4.17 -8.90
N GLY A 422 29.82 4.56 -7.74
CA GLY A 422 30.77 3.73 -6.99
C GLY A 422 30.17 2.42 -6.50
N PHE A 423 28.87 2.39 -6.19
CA PHE A 423 28.15 1.15 -5.92
C PHE A 423 28.03 0.29 -7.19
N ALA A 424 27.65 0.90 -8.31
CA ALA A 424 27.46 0.19 -9.57
C ALA A 424 28.77 -0.46 -10.07
N GLU A 425 29.88 0.26 -9.98
CA GLU A 425 31.21 -0.25 -10.37
C GLU A 425 31.64 -1.47 -9.55
N LYS A 426 31.32 -1.51 -8.24
CA LYS A 426 31.73 -2.60 -7.35
C LYS A 426 30.91 -3.89 -7.51
N ASN A 427 29.71 -3.80 -8.09
CA ASN A 427 28.74 -4.90 -8.08
C ASN A 427 28.34 -5.42 -9.48
N TYR A 428 28.86 -4.82 -10.56
CA TYR A 428 28.46 -5.10 -11.93
C TYR A 428 28.58 -6.56 -12.38
N ASP A 429 29.61 -7.28 -11.95
CA ASP A 429 29.82 -8.65 -12.43
C ASP A 429 28.98 -9.69 -11.67
N LYS A 430 28.37 -9.30 -10.55
CA LYS A 430 27.79 -10.26 -9.60
C LYS A 430 26.38 -10.73 -9.95
N HIS A 431 25.68 -10.14 -10.92
CA HIS A 431 24.25 -10.42 -11.20
C HIS A 431 23.31 -10.34 -9.95
N ASP A 432 23.83 -9.99 -8.77
CA ASP A 432 23.15 -9.75 -7.50
C ASP A 432 22.38 -8.42 -7.47
N MET A 433 22.21 -7.78 -8.62
CA MET A 433 21.65 -6.45 -8.78
C MET A 433 20.14 -6.53 -8.95
N ALA A 434 19.50 -7.00 -7.89
CA ALA A 434 18.07 -7.12 -7.81
C ALA A 434 17.51 -5.99 -6.93
N LEU A 435 16.43 -5.38 -7.37
CA LEU A 435 15.51 -4.63 -6.51
C LEU A 435 14.71 -5.57 -5.60
N ARG A 436 14.73 -6.89 -5.88
CA ARG A 436 14.04 -7.92 -5.07
C ARG A 436 14.29 -7.85 -3.56
N PRO A 437 15.52 -7.62 -3.05
CA PRO A 437 15.75 -7.45 -1.61
C PRO A 437 15.03 -6.24 -1.03
N TYR A 438 14.73 -5.23 -1.85
CA TYR A 438 14.06 -3.99 -1.49
C TYR A 438 12.56 -4.00 -1.83
N GLU A 439 12.00 -5.13 -2.24
CA GLU A 439 10.54 -5.30 -2.39
C GLU A 439 9.84 -5.48 -1.04
N ARG A 440 10.59 -5.77 0.02
CA ARG A 440 10.10 -6.05 1.38
C ARG A 440 10.50 -4.94 2.36
N SER A 441 9.95 -5.03 3.57
CA SER A 441 10.16 -4.05 4.65
C SER A 441 11.64 -3.78 4.93
N PHE A 442 11.96 -2.50 5.13
CA PHE A 442 13.30 -2.03 5.48
C PHE A 442 13.62 -2.16 6.98
N MET A 443 12.72 -2.72 7.81
CA MET A 443 12.92 -2.71 9.26
C MET A 443 13.96 -3.65 9.83
N GLY A 444 14.31 -4.69 9.09
CA GLY A 444 15.44 -5.54 9.45
C GLY A 444 16.80 -4.91 9.13
N LEU A 445 16.82 -3.73 8.49
CA LEU A 445 18.03 -3.08 8.03
C LEU A 445 18.63 -2.20 9.13
N ASN A 446 19.96 -2.23 9.26
CA ASN A 446 20.66 -1.22 10.04
C ASN A 446 20.65 0.14 9.31
N SER A 447 21.07 1.21 9.99
CA SER A 447 21.03 2.58 9.43
C SER A 447 21.68 2.72 8.06
N ASN A 448 22.86 2.12 7.85
CA ASN A 448 23.57 2.20 6.56
C ASN A 448 22.83 1.42 5.46
N GLN A 449 22.28 0.26 5.80
CA GLN A 449 21.49 -0.54 4.86
C GLN A 449 20.17 0.15 4.49
N ALA A 450 19.52 0.81 5.46
CA ALA A 450 18.31 1.57 5.21
C ALA A 450 18.59 2.79 4.32
N GLU A 451 19.64 3.56 4.61
CA GLU A 451 20.08 4.68 3.76
C GLU A 451 20.30 4.25 2.31
N GLN A 452 21.01 3.13 2.12
CA GLN A 452 21.21 2.55 0.80
C GLN A 452 19.89 2.11 0.13
N ALA A 453 18.99 1.49 0.88
CA ALA A 453 17.68 1.06 0.38
C ALA A 453 16.85 2.26 -0.11
N TYR A 454 16.78 3.33 0.67
CA TYR A 454 16.11 4.59 0.27
C TYR A 454 16.75 5.20 -0.96
N LEU A 455 18.08 5.25 -1.02
CA LEU A 455 18.80 5.82 -2.16
C LEU A 455 18.53 5.03 -3.46
N PHE A 456 18.53 3.70 -3.40
CA PHE A 456 18.20 2.86 -4.56
C PHE A 456 16.75 2.96 -4.96
N SER A 457 15.85 3.05 -3.99
CA SER A 457 14.42 3.28 -4.20
C SER A 457 14.18 4.56 -4.99
N LEU A 458 14.79 5.67 -4.56
CA LEU A 458 14.73 6.96 -5.25
C LEU A 458 15.30 6.86 -6.66
N SER A 459 16.53 6.35 -6.80
CA SER A 459 17.20 6.31 -8.10
C SER A 459 16.50 5.42 -9.12
N ALA A 460 16.03 4.24 -8.71
CA ALA A 460 15.27 3.34 -9.58
C ALA A 460 13.94 3.96 -10.00
N THR A 461 13.25 4.65 -9.09
CA THR A 461 11.99 5.33 -9.39
C THR A 461 12.20 6.51 -10.33
N GLN A 462 13.24 7.33 -10.10
CA GLN A 462 13.56 8.42 -11.02
C GLN A 462 13.98 7.89 -12.40
N HIS A 463 14.70 6.77 -12.48
CA HIS A 463 14.98 6.10 -13.74
C HIS A 463 13.70 5.64 -14.46
N LEU A 464 12.77 5.03 -13.72
CA LEU A 464 11.46 4.65 -14.25
C LEU A 464 10.71 5.87 -14.81
N MET A 465 10.65 6.97 -14.07
CA MET A 465 9.98 8.19 -14.51
C MET A 465 10.67 8.84 -15.72
N ARG A 466 12.01 8.91 -15.73
CA ARG A 466 12.79 9.53 -16.81
C ARG A 466 12.66 8.78 -18.14
N GLU A 467 12.74 7.46 -18.11
CA GLU A 467 12.76 6.64 -19.34
C GLU A 467 11.35 6.28 -19.84
N TYR A 468 10.37 6.10 -18.93
CA TYR A 468 9.04 5.58 -19.27
C TYR A 468 7.89 6.57 -18.97
N GLY A 469 8.21 7.74 -18.42
CA GLY A 469 7.26 8.82 -18.13
C GLY A 469 6.50 8.65 -16.81
N ALA A 470 5.93 9.76 -16.32
CA ALA A 470 5.24 9.84 -15.02
C ALA A 470 4.10 8.82 -14.85
N PHE A 471 3.31 8.57 -15.91
CA PHE A 471 2.17 7.65 -15.86
C PHE A 471 2.56 6.16 -15.73
N SER A 472 3.84 5.80 -15.91
CA SER A 472 4.31 4.41 -15.87
C SER A 472 4.16 3.79 -14.48
N ALA A 473 4.51 4.52 -13.41
CA ALA A 473 4.33 4.05 -12.04
C ALA A 473 2.84 3.80 -11.74
N GLY A 474 1.97 4.73 -12.10
CA GLY A 474 0.53 4.59 -11.89
C GLY A 474 -0.03 3.31 -12.53
N LYS A 475 0.39 3.00 -13.77
CA LYS A 475 -0.02 1.75 -14.45
C LYS A 475 0.52 0.50 -13.78
N ILE A 476 1.79 0.52 -13.34
CA ILE A 476 2.40 -0.60 -12.60
C ILE A 476 1.61 -0.86 -11.32
N LEU A 477 1.35 0.19 -10.52
CA LEU A 477 0.59 0.09 -9.28
C LEU A 477 -0.84 -0.43 -9.54
N ALA A 478 -1.54 0.08 -10.56
CA ALA A 478 -2.87 -0.40 -10.94
C ALA A 478 -2.88 -1.89 -11.35
N ASN A 479 -1.84 -2.34 -12.07
CA ASN A 479 -1.70 -3.75 -12.43
C ASN A 479 -1.46 -4.65 -11.20
N LEU A 480 -0.67 -4.19 -10.23
CA LEU A 480 -0.48 -4.88 -8.95
C LEU A 480 -1.82 -4.98 -8.18
N LYS A 481 -2.60 -3.88 -8.14
CA LYS A 481 -3.95 -3.86 -7.55
C LYS A 481 -4.84 -4.94 -8.16
N ALA A 482 -4.83 -5.06 -9.49
CA ALA A 482 -5.54 -6.07 -10.26
C ALA A 482 -5.08 -7.53 -10.02
N GLY A 483 -4.03 -7.76 -9.22
CA GLY A 483 -3.59 -9.09 -8.82
C GLY A 483 -2.44 -9.67 -9.64
N LYS A 484 -1.89 -8.89 -10.57
CA LYS A 484 -0.69 -9.28 -11.33
C LYS A 484 0.54 -9.28 -10.43
N ASN A 485 1.48 -10.17 -10.71
CA ASN A 485 2.80 -10.13 -10.07
C ASN A 485 3.67 -9.00 -10.66
N ILE A 486 4.82 -8.71 -10.05
CA ILE A 486 5.68 -7.60 -10.46
C ILE A 486 6.21 -7.77 -11.88
N GLU A 487 6.53 -9.00 -12.31
CA GLU A 487 6.98 -9.29 -13.67
C GLU A 487 5.90 -8.94 -14.71
N GLN A 488 4.66 -9.37 -14.48
CA GLN A 488 3.50 -9.05 -15.32
C GLN A 488 3.19 -7.55 -15.29
N ALA A 489 3.23 -6.92 -14.11
CA ALA A 489 2.94 -5.51 -13.95
C ALA A 489 3.92 -4.63 -14.76
N PHE A 490 5.22 -4.96 -14.76
CA PHE A 490 6.21 -4.26 -15.60
C PHE A 490 6.01 -4.55 -17.08
N GLN A 491 5.89 -5.82 -17.46
CA GLN A 491 5.75 -6.24 -18.86
C GLN A 491 4.54 -5.61 -19.54
N GLU A 492 3.42 -5.46 -18.84
CA GLU A 492 2.21 -4.87 -19.41
C GLU A 492 2.15 -3.35 -19.32
N SER A 493 2.89 -2.73 -18.39
CA SER A 493 2.86 -1.26 -18.20
C SER A 493 3.89 -0.53 -19.06
N ILE A 494 5.09 -1.11 -19.21
CA ILE A 494 6.23 -0.48 -19.90
C ILE A 494 6.87 -1.37 -20.97
N TYR A 495 6.24 -2.50 -21.32
CA TYR A 495 6.62 -3.40 -22.42
C TYR A 495 8.00 -4.07 -22.30
N ILE A 496 8.61 -4.05 -21.12
CA ILE A 496 9.86 -4.77 -20.83
C ILE A 496 9.72 -5.62 -19.57
N SER A 497 10.56 -6.65 -19.45
CA SER A 497 10.58 -7.47 -18.25
C SER A 497 11.12 -6.67 -17.06
N TYR A 498 10.71 -7.04 -15.84
CA TYR A 498 11.25 -6.44 -14.62
C TYR A 498 12.77 -6.63 -14.50
N ALA A 499 13.32 -7.72 -15.05
CA ALA A 499 14.77 -7.94 -15.10
C ALA A 499 15.47 -6.95 -16.04
N ASP A 500 14.88 -6.67 -17.20
CA ASP A 500 15.45 -5.71 -18.16
C ASP A 500 15.35 -4.28 -17.64
N PHE A 501 14.29 -3.95 -16.89
CA PHE A 501 14.19 -2.67 -16.18
C PHE A 501 15.34 -2.50 -15.18
N GLN A 502 15.60 -3.51 -14.34
CA GLN A 502 16.68 -3.48 -13.36
C GLN A 502 18.05 -3.30 -14.03
N ARG A 503 18.30 -3.98 -15.15
CA ARG A 503 19.53 -3.80 -15.95
C ARG A 503 19.65 -2.38 -16.51
N SER A 504 18.57 -1.88 -17.12
CA SER A 504 18.51 -0.53 -17.69
C SER A 504 18.79 0.55 -16.64
N TRP A 505 18.19 0.43 -15.45
CA TRP A 505 18.47 1.31 -14.33
C TRP A 505 19.92 1.21 -13.87
N PHE A 506 20.43 0.00 -13.70
CA PHE A 506 21.82 -0.18 -13.27
C PHE A 506 22.83 0.42 -14.26
N ASP A 507 22.61 0.24 -15.55
CA ASP A 507 23.45 0.83 -16.60
C ASP A 507 23.38 2.37 -16.60
N SER A 508 22.28 2.95 -16.13
CA SER A 508 22.15 4.41 -16.00
C SER A 508 22.97 4.98 -14.84
N LEU A 509 23.21 4.20 -13.78
CA LEU A 509 24.05 4.62 -12.64
C LEU A 509 25.52 4.87 -13.03
N LYS A 510 25.97 4.28 -14.14
CA LYS A 510 27.34 4.46 -14.66
C LYS A 510 27.52 5.70 -15.52
N ARG A 511 26.44 6.23 -16.06
CA ARG A 511 26.47 7.36 -16.99
C ARG A 511 26.59 8.66 -16.24
#